data_AF-A0AAU5KMS9-F1
#
_entry.id   AF-A0AAU5KMS9-F1
#
_cell.length_a   1.000
_cell.length_b   1.000
_cell.length_c   1.000
_cell.angle_alpha   90.00
_cell.angle_beta   90.00
_cell.angle_gamma   90.00
#
_symmetry.space_group_name_H-M   'P 1'
#
loop_
_entity.id
_entity.type
_entity.pdbx_description
1 polymer ?
#
loop_
_entity_poly.entity_id
_entity_poly.type
_entity_poly.pdbx_seq_one_letter_code
_entity_poly.pdbx_strand_id
1 'polypeptide(L)'
;MQPAVVVEQERLAALKLEPPTMPLDRAPQPSVHTTAQWRIIEHITVGQVRLRHGDSAAARERLSAGLVGAAAHHLPHQLQRVLRASRSLPDLHDQASAALRDLEVEMAA
;
A
#
# COMPACT_ATOMS: atom_id res chain seq x y z
N MET A 1 20.94 43.13 -5.10
CA MET A 1 21.19 41.74 -4.70
C MET A 1 20.67 41.56 -3.28
N GLN A 2 19.37 41.25 -3.15
CA GLN A 2 18.72 40.97 -1.87
C GLN A 2 18.74 39.45 -1.64
N PRO A 3 18.95 38.97 -0.39
CA PRO A 3 19.14 37.54 -0.15
C PRO A 3 17.80 36.78 -0.20
N ALA A 4 17.79 35.67 -0.93
CA ALA A 4 16.65 34.78 -1.19
C ALA A 4 15.96 34.17 0.05
N VAL A 5 16.43 34.47 1.26
CA VAL A 5 15.90 33.94 2.53
C VAL A 5 14.60 34.65 2.96
N VAL A 6 14.43 35.92 2.59
CA VAL A 6 13.25 36.70 2.98
C VAL A 6 12.00 36.25 2.21
N VAL A 7 12.17 35.85 0.95
CA VAL A 7 11.05 35.48 0.06
C VAL A 7 10.39 34.16 0.47
N GLU A 8 11.16 33.21 1.03
CA GLU A 8 10.61 31.92 1.48
C GLU A 8 9.84 32.06 2.82
N GLN A 9 10.24 33.00 3.68
CA GLN A 9 9.50 33.31 4.92
C GLN A 9 8.14 33.96 4.63
N GLU A 10 8.05 34.85 3.63
CA GLU A 10 6.76 35.41 3.18
C GLU A 10 5.85 34.35 2.53
N ARG A 11 6.43 33.37 1.82
CA ARG A 11 5.70 32.26 1.21
C ARG A 11 5.13 31.28 2.24
N LEU A 12 5.84 31.05 3.34
CA LEU A 12 5.36 30.28 4.49
C LEU A 12 4.28 31.03 5.28
N ALA A 13 4.37 32.36 5.41
CA ALA A 13 3.35 33.18 6.05
C ALA A 13 2.03 33.27 5.25
N ALA A 14 2.10 33.10 3.92
CA ALA A 14 0.92 33.08 3.04
C ALA A 14 0.06 31.81 3.19
N LEU A 15 0.66 30.69 3.63
CA LEU A 15 -0.11 29.55 4.13
C LEU A 15 -0.50 29.82 5.58
N LYS A 16 -1.59 30.55 5.79
CA LYS A 16 -2.30 30.60 7.08
C LYS A 16 -2.88 29.22 7.44
N LEU A 17 -2.00 28.24 7.61
CA LEU A 17 -2.34 26.98 8.25
C LEU A 17 -2.39 27.28 9.74
N GLU A 18 -3.60 27.61 10.20
CA GLU A 18 -3.90 27.61 11.64
C GLU A 18 -3.36 26.30 12.22
N PRO A 19 -2.54 26.35 13.30
CA PRO A 19 -2.03 25.14 13.91
C PRO A 19 -3.24 24.26 14.29
N PRO A 20 -3.22 22.96 13.98
CA PRO A 20 -4.36 22.10 14.31
C PRO A 20 -4.61 22.21 15.81
N THR A 21 -5.75 22.79 16.19
CA THR A 21 -6.20 22.96 17.58
C THR A 21 -6.64 21.64 18.20
N MET A 22 -6.00 20.53 17.83
CA MET A 22 -6.25 19.25 18.46
C MET A 22 -5.73 19.32 19.90
N PRO A 23 -6.58 19.13 20.91
CA PRO A 23 -6.11 19.01 22.29
C PRO A 23 -5.09 17.88 22.36
N LEU A 24 -3.86 18.16 22.80
CA LEU A 24 -2.79 17.16 22.92
C LEU A 24 -3.16 16.01 23.88
N ASP A 25 -4.14 16.24 24.76
CA ASP A 25 -4.72 15.24 25.67
C ASP A 25 -5.61 14.20 24.98
N ARG A 26 -5.84 14.32 23.66
CA ARG A 26 -6.56 13.32 22.86
C ARG A 26 -5.71 12.82 21.70
N ALA A 27 -4.42 12.57 21.93
CA ALA A 27 -3.64 11.79 20.98
C ALA A 27 -4.36 10.44 20.75
N PRO A 28 -4.59 10.02 19.48
CA PRO A 28 -5.13 8.69 19.22
C PRO A 28 -4.20 7.68 19.89
N GLN A 29 -4.76 6.90 20.82
CA GLN A 29 -4.03 5.80 21.45
C GLN A 29 -3.45 4.94 20.32
N PRO A 30 -2.15 4.63 20.31
CA PRO A 30 -1.56 3.77 19.29
C PRO A 30 -2.28 2.43 19.33
N SER A 31 -3.18 2.21 18.38
CA SER A 31 -3.89 0.94 18.28
C SER A 31 -2.90 -0.09 17.76
N VAL A 32 -2.67 -1.15 18.55
CA VAL A 32 -1.88 -2.32 18.12
C VAL A 32 -2.57 -3.09 16.97
N HIS A 33 -3.74 -2.63 16.53
CA HIS A 33 -4.48 -3.18 15.40
C HIS A 33 -3.91 -2.64 14.08
N THR A 34 -3.01 -3.40 13.49
CA THR A 34 -2.67 -3.24 12.06
C THR A 34 -3.93 -3.41 11.23
N THR A 35 -4.28 -2.42 10.42
CA THR A 35 -5.45 -2.53 9.51
C THR A 35 -5.22 -3.66 8.50
N ALA A 36 -6.31 -4.24 7.98
CA ALA A 36 -6.20 -5.30 6.97
C ALA A 36 -5.37 -4.84 5.76
N GLN A 37 -5.54 -3.59 5.34
CA GLN A 37 -4.77 -2.99 4.26
C GLN A 37 -3.25 -2.97 4.55
N TRP A 38 -2.85 -2.62 5.78
CA TRP A 38 -1.43 -2.64 6.15
C TRP A 38 -0.85 -4.06 6.12
N ARG A 39 -1.59 -5.07 6.60
CA ARG A 39 -1.14 -6.48 6.53
C ARG A 39 -0.98 -6.95 5.08
N ILE A 40 -1.92 -6.59 4.19
CA ILE A 40 -1.84 -6.92 2.76
C ILE A 40 -0.60 -6.28 2.12
N ILE A 41 -0.34 -5.00 2.41
CA ILE A 41 0.85 -4.30 1.93
C ILE A 41 2.13 -4.98 2.42
N GLU A 42 2.16 -5.40 3.69
CA GLU A 42 3.29 -6.14 4.27
C GLU A 42 3.52 -7.45 3.54
N HIS A 43 2.50 -8.31 3.39
CA HIS A 43 2.59 -9.58 2.69
C HIS A 43 3.16 -9.43 1.27
N ILE A 44 2.64 -8.46 0.50
CA ILE A 44 3.13 -8.18 -0.86
C ILE A 44 4.59 -7.75 -0.86
N THR A 45 4.96 -6.86 0.07
CA THR A 45 6.31 -6.32 0.17
C THR A 45 7.32 -7.40 0.58
N VAL A 46 6.99 -8.21 1.58
CA VAL A 46 7.83 -9.33 2.03
C VAL A 46 7.99 -10.36 0.90
N GLY A 47 6.90 -10.68 0.18
CA GLY A 47 6.96 -11.59 -0.96
C GLY A 47 7.93 -11.13 -2.06
N GLN A 48 7.89 -9.85 -2.42
CA GLN A 48 8.83 -9.24 -3.37
C GLN A 48 10.29 -9.28 -2.88
N VAL A 49 10.52 -9.07 -1.58
CA VAL A 49 11.86 -9.18 -0.99
C VAL A 49 12.35 -10.62 -1.06
N ARG A 50 11.50 -11.61 -0.74
CA ARG A 50 11.86 -13.04 -0.81
C ARG A 50 12.22 -13.49 -2.22
N LEU A 51 11.47 -13.06 -3.24
CA LEU A 51 11.83 -13.33 -4.65
C LEU A 51 13.21 -12.79 -5.00
N ARG A 52 13.55 -11.57 -4.57
CA ARG A 52 14.87 -10.97 -4.82
C ARG A 52 16.01 -11.73 -4.15
N HIS A 53 15.74 -12.49 -3.10
CA HIS A 53 16.71 -13.35 -2.42
C HIS A 53 16.69 -14.80 -2.94
N GLY A 54 15.92 -15.11 -4.00
CA GLY A 54 15.81 -16.46 -4.56
C GLY A 54 14.90 -17.41 -3.77
N ASP A 55 14.24 -16.94 -2.71
CA ASP A 55 13.36 -17.73 -1.87
C ASP A 55 11.93 -17.75 -2.45
N SER A 56 11.78 -18.46 -3.57
CA SER A 56 10.52 -18.54 -4.31
C SER A 56 9.39 -19.22 -3.52
N ALA A 57 9.71 -20.11 -2.58
CA ALA A 57 8.73 -20.80 -1.75
C ALA A 57 8.10 -19.82 -0.73
N ALA A 58 8.92 -19.15 0.08
CA ALA A 58 8.42 -18.17 1.04
C ALA A 58 7.78 -16.95 0.35
N ALA A 59 8.30 -16.58 -0.83
CA ALA A 59 7.67 -15.56 -1.66
C ALA A 59 6.25 -15.95 -2.08
N ARG A 60 6.06 -17.18 -2.58
CA ARG A 60 4.75 -17.68 -2.99
C ARG A 60 3.76 -17.61 -1.83
N GLU A 61 4.14 -18.12 -0.66
CA GLU A 61 3.29 -18.07 0.54
C GLU A 61 2.84 -16.63 0.87
N ARG A 62 3.80 -15.69 0.91
CA ARG A 62 3.51 -14.30 1.25
C ARG A 62 2.68 -13.60 0.19
N LEU A 63 2.97 -13.80 -1.09
CA LEU A 63 2.20 -13.21 -2.19
C LEU A 63 0.79 -13.81 -2.28
N SER A 64 0.61 -15.10 -1.99
CA SER A 64 -0.71 -15.74 -1.89
C SER A 64 -1.55 -15.16 -0.76
N ALA A 65 -0.97 -14.94 0.43
CA ALA A 65 -1.67 -14.26 1.52
C ALA A 65 -2.07 -12.83 1.14
N GLY A 66 -1.20 -12.10 0.43
CA GLY A 66 -1.49 -10.78 -0.11
C GLY A 66 -2.61 -10.79 -1.15
N LEU A 67 -2.63 -11.79 -2.04
CA LEU A 67 -3.68 -11.99 -3.05
C LEU A 67 -5.04 -12.19 -2.40
N VAL A 68 -5.14 -13.16 -1.49
CA VAL A 68 -6.39 -13.50 -0.79
C VAL A 68 -6.93 -12.29 -0.04
N GLY A 69 -6.08 -11.58 0.70
CA GLY A 69 -6.49 -10.38 1.41
C GLY A 69 -6.91 -9.24 0.47
N ALA A 70 -6.17 -9.00 -0.60
CA ALA A 70 -6.50 -7.95 -1.56
C ALA A 70 -7.84 -8.22 -2.28
N ALA A 71 -8.12 -9.47 -2.63
CA ALA A 71 -9.39 -9.86 -3.23
C ALA A 71 -10.54 -9.69 -2.23
N ALA A 72 -10.43 -10.24 -1.01
CA ALA A 72 -11.46 -10.15 0.01
C ALA A 72 -11.82 -8.69 0.38
N HIS A 73 -10.85 -7.79 0.33
CA HIS A 73 -11.05 -6.37 0.64
C HIS A 73 -11.28 -5.48 -0.60
N HIS A 74 -11.48 -6.06 -1.78
CA HIS A 74 -11.78 -5.34 -3.03
C HIS A 74 -10.74 -4.24 -3.31
N LEU A 75 -9.45 -4.58 -3.22
CA LEU A 75 -8.33 -3.66 -3.38
C LEU A 75 -7.65 -3.86 -4.76
N PRO A 76 -8.16 -3.27 -5.86
CA PRO A 76 -7.68 -3.55 -7.21
C PRO A 76 -6.20 -3.19 -7.38
N HIS A 77 -5.77 -2.07 -6.80
CA HIS A 77 -4.37 -1.65 -6.85
C HIS A 77 -3.41 -2.63 -6.14
N GLN A 78 -3.87 -3.36 -5.12
CA GLN A 78 -3.04 -4.38 -4.46
C GLN A 78 -3.01 -5.68 -5.27
N LEU A 79 -4.12 -6.08 -5.91
CA LEU A 79 -4.13 -7.18 -6.88
C LEU A 79 -3.15 -6.94 -8.04
N GLN A 80 -3.14 -5.72 -8.58
CA GLN A 80 -2.16 -5.31 -9.59
C GLN A 80 -0.71 -5.39 -9.09
N ARG A 81 -0.45 -5.08 -7.80
CA ARG A 81 0.89 -5.23 -7.22
C ARG A 81 1.29 -6.70 -7.08
N VAL A 82 0.36 -7.58 -6.69
CA VAL A 82 0.59 -9.04 -6.66
C VAL A 82 0.91 -9.53 -8.07
N LEU A 83 0.08 -9.19 -9.06
CA LEU A 83 0.25 -9.58 -10.45
C LEU A 83 1.65 -9.21 -10.99
N ARG A 84 2.10 -7.98 -10.73
CA ARG A 84 3.46 -7.55 -11.13
C ARG A 84 4.56 -8.30 -10.39
N ALA A 85 4.35 -8.63 -9.11
CA ALA A 85 5.34 -9.31 -8.28
C ALA A 85 5.48 -10.79 -8.64
N SER A 86 4.40 -11.45 -9.09
CA SER A 86 4.35 -12.89 -9.29
C SER A 86 4.75 -13.35 -10.69
N ARG A 87 5.37 -12.50 -11.53
CA ARG A 87 5.78 -12.87 -12.91
C ARG A 87 6.62 -14.14 -13.01
N SER A 88 7.44 -14.43 -11.99
CA SER A 88 8.26 -15.64 -11.92
C SER A 88 7.56 -16.83 -11.23
N LEU A 89 6.28 -16.68 -10.87
CA LEU A 89 5.43 -17.65 -10.20
C LEU A 89 4.12 -17.82 -11.02
N PRO A 90 4.14 -18.59 -12.12
CA PRO A 90 3.05 -18.62 -13.11
C PRO A 90 1.66 -18.85 -12.53
N ASP A 91 1.50 -19.88 -11.68
CA ASP A 91 0.21 -20.19 -11.07
C ASP A 91 -0.38 -19.01 -10.28
N LEU A 92 0.49 -18.28 -9.56
CA LEU A 92 0.08 -17.14 -8.75
C LEU A 92 -0.17 -15.90 -9.61
N HIS A 93 0.56 -15.74 -10.71
CA HIS A 93 0.30 -14.70 -11.69
C HIS A 93 -1.07 -14.87 -12.34
N ASP A 94 -1.43 -16.10 -12.71
CA ASP A 94 -2.72 -16.40 -13.32
C ASP A 94 -3.87 -16.18 -12.34
N GLN A 95 -3.71 -16.60 -11.08
CA GLN A 95 -4.68 -16.31 -10.02
C GLN A 95 -4.86 -14.81 -9.78
N ALA A 96 -3.77 -14.04 -9.72
CA ALA A 96 -3.85 -12.59 -9.54
C ALA A 96 -4.52 -11.89 -10.74
N SER A 97 -4.28 -12.39 -11.95
CA SER A 97 -4.90 -11.91 -13.18
C SER A 97 -6.40 -12.19 -13.19
N ALA A 98 -6.82 -13.39 -12.80
CA ALA A 98 -8.24 -13.76 -12.67
C ALA A 98 -8.96 -12.90 -11.63
N ALA A 99 -8.42 -12.82 -10.40
CA ALA A 99 -9.03 -12.04 -9.32
C ALA A 99 -9.18 -10.55 -9.66
N LEU A 100 -8.22 -9.96 -10.41
CA LEU A 100 -8.35 -8.58 -10.86
C LEU A 100 -9.47 -8.42 -11.89
N ARG A 101 -9.59 -9.34 -12.86
CA ARG A 101 -10.69 -9.31 -13.85
C ARG A 101 -12.05 -9.47 -13.18
N ASP A 102 -12.16 -10.40 -12.23
CA ASP A 102 -13.42 -10.65 -11.53
C ASP A 102 -13.89 -9.39 -10.79
N LEU A 103 -12.96 -8.73 -10.07
CA LEU A 103 -13.25 -7.47 -9.38
C LEU A 103 -13.61 -6.32 -10.35
N GLU A 104 -12.94 -6.25 -11.51
CA GLU A 104 -13.26 -5.25 -12.54
C GLU A 104 -14.67 -5.45 -13.12
N VAL A 105 -15.11 -6.71 -13.28
CA VAL A 105 -16.48 -7.05 -13.70
C VAL A 105 -17.49 -6.67 -12.61
N GLU A 106 -17.21 -7.00 -11.35
CA GLU A 106 -18.07 -6.64 -10.21
C GLU A 106 -18.25 -5.13 -10.05
N MET A 107 -17.19 -4.35 -10.27
CA MET A 107 -17.23 -2.88 -10.17
C MET A 107 -17.98 -2.22 -11.34
N ALA A 108 -18.13 -2.91 -12.47
CA ALA A 108 -18.81 -2.41 -13.66
C ALA A 108 -20.30 -2.77 -13.73
N ALA A 109 -20.77 -3.67 -12.86
CA ALA A 109 -22.16 -4.13 -12.76
C ALA A 109 -23.01 -3.23 -11.85
#